data_AF-A0A3D9DW45-F1
#
_entry.id   AF-A0A3D9DW45-F1
#
_cell.length_a   1.000
_cell.length_b   1.000
_cell.length_c   1.000
_cell.angle_alpha   90.00
_cell.angle_beta   90.00
_cell.angle_gamma   90.00
#
_symmetry.space_group_name_H-M   'P 1'
#
loop_
_entity.id
_entity.type
_entity.pdbx_description
1 polymer ?
#
loop_
_entity_poly.entity_id
_entity_poly.type
_entity_poly.pdbx_seq_one_letter_code
_entity_poly.pdbx_strand_id
1 'polypeptide(L)'
;MDLEQLTPEQLSRLERWLQRHPDLDGLEALLLERLEAGEAVGKGHQDSGRLSRELDMSHALVRRAASSLEAQGLVETASRRGAGPGLWLALIHENAAPRP
;
A
#
# COMPACT_ATOMS: atom_id res chain seq x y z
N MET A 1 -6.37 12.96 7.44
CA MET A 1 -7.15 12.81 6.19
C MET A 1 -8.51 12.33 6.61
N ASP A 2 -9.58 13.05 6.27
CA ASP A 2 -10.92 12.52 6.52
C ASP A 2 -11.10 11.29 5.65
N LEU A 3 -11.13 10.10 6.25
CA LEU A 3 -11.52 8.86 5.58
C LEU A 3 -12.93 8.98 4.96
N GLU A 4 -13.70 10.00 5.36
CA GLU A 4 -15.01 10.39 4.83
C GLU A 4 -14.95 11.12 3.48
N GLN A 5 -13.76 11.43 2.94
CA GLN A 5 -13.58 12.12 1.65
C GLN A 5 -12.91 11.25 0.58
N LEU A 6 -13.14 9.94 0.61
CA LEU A 6 -12.74 9.07 -0.52
C LEU A 6 -13.48 9.50 -1.78
N THR A 7 -12.75 9.77 -2.86
CA THR A 7 -13.37 10.02 -4.15
C THR A 7 -14.07 8.74 -4.64
N PRO A 8 -15.09 8.82 -5.50
CA PRO A 8 -15.75 7.63 -6.07
C PRO A 8 -14.77 6.68 -6.75
N GLU A 9 -13.70 7.21 -7.35
CA GLU A 9 -12.63 6.42 -7.98
C GLU A 9 -11.77 5.68 -6.94
N GLN A 10 -11.47 6.30 -5.80
CA GLN A 10 -10.76 5.66 -4.69
C GLN A 10 -11.63 4.57 -4.07
N LEU A 11 -12.93 4.84 -3.87
CA LEU A 11 -13.87 3.86 -3.37
C LEU A 11 -13.98 2.65 -4.30
N SER A 12 -14.09 2.88 -5.61
CA SER A 12 -14.19 1.81 -6.62
C SER A 12 -12.93 0.92 -6.64
N ARG A 13 -11.74 1.51 -6.44
CA ARG A 13 -10.48 0.74 -6.33
C ARG A 13 -10.43 -0.07 -5.04
N LEU A 14 -10.80 0.53 -3.91
CA LEU A 14 -10.83 -0.15 -2.62
C LEU A 14 -11.81 -1.34 -2.64
N GLU A 15 -13.02 -1.14 -3.15
CA GLU A 15 -14.01 -2.22 -3.29
C GLU A 15 -13.49 -3.35 -4.18
N ARG A 16 -12.78 -3.02 -5.26
CA ARG A 16 -12.16 -4.02 -6.15
C ARG A 16 -11.15 -4.88 -5.39
N TRP A 17 -10.31 -4.29 -4.54
CA TRP A 17 -9.35 -5.01 -3.72
C TRP A 17 -10.04 -5.94 -2.72
N LEU A 18 -11.05 -5.44 -2.00
CA LEU A 18 -11.83 -6.24 -1.05
C LEU A 18 -12.60 -7.39 -1.72
N GLN A 19 -13.10 -7.17 -2.94
CA GLN A 19 -13.79 -8.23 -3.70
C GLN A 19 -12.82 -9.30 -4.22
N ARG A 20 -11.62 -8.91 -4.65
CA ARG A 20 -10.61 -9.84 -5.19
C ARG A 20 -9.88 -10.62 -4.10
N HIS A 21 -9.71 -10.01 -2.93
CA HIS A 21 -9.02 -10.60 -1.78
C HIS A 21 -9.90 -10.47 -0.54
N PRO A 22 -10.81 -11.45 -0.30
CA PRO A 22 -11.76 -11.39 0.81
C PRO A 22 -11.09 -11.47 2.20
N ASP A 23 -9.83 -11.90 2.25
CA ASP A 23 -9.03 -11.97 3.49
C ASP A 23 -8.38 -10.64 3.86
N LEU A 24 -8.45 -9.62 2.99
CA LEU A 24 -7.91 -8.29 3.30
C LEU A 24 -8.78 -7.57 4.33
N ASP A 25 -8.11 -6.96 5.29
CA ASP A 25 -8.73 -5.96 6.13
C ASP A 25 -8.86 -4.60 5.41
N GLY A 26 -9.65 -3.69 6.00
CA GLY A 26 -9.91 -2.38 5.40
C GLY A 26 -8.65 -1.49 5.29
N LEU A 27 -7.67 -1.67 6.18
CA LEU A 27 -6.42 -0.91 6.12
C LEU A 27 -5.51 -1.45 5.02
N GLU A 28 -5.41 -2.77 4.87
CA GLU A 28 -4.67 -3.42 3.81
C GLU A 28 -5.21 -3.01 2.43
N ALA A 29 -6.53 -3.05 2.24
CA ALA A 29 -7.16 -2.61 1.00
C ALA A 29 -6.92 -1.12 0.72
N LEU A 30 -6.98 -0.28 1.76
CA LEU A 30 -6.67 1.15 1.64
C LEU A 30 -5.20 1.39 1.28
N LEU A 31 -4.27 0.59 1.84
CA LEU A 31 -2.85 0.69 1.53
C LEU A 31 -2.59 0.33 0.07
N LEU A 32 -3.20 -0.75 -0.45
CA LEU A 32 -3.12 -1.14 -1.86
C LEU A 32 -3.67 -0.05 -2.78
N GLU A 33 -4.82 0.55 -2.43
CA GLU A 33 -5.40 1.65 -3.19
C GLU A 33 -4.45 2.85 -3.25
N ARG A 34 -3.82 3.23 -2.14
CA ARG A 34 -2.83 4.33 -2.13
C ARG A 34 -1.61 4.02 -2.99
N LEU A 35 -1.13 2.78 -2.99
CA LEU A 35 -0.01 2.37 -3.83
C LEU A 35 -0.40 2.42 -5.32
N GLU A 36 -1.60 1.94 -5.68
CA GLU A 36 -2.14 1.97 -7.05
C GLU A 36 -2.32 3.42 -7.54
N ALA A 37 -2.87 4.29 -6.70
CA ALA A 37 -2.99 5.71 -6.99
C ALA A 37 -1.62 6.39 -7.14
N GLY A 38 -0.64 6.00 -6.33
CA GLY A 38 0.75 6.47 -6.42
C GLY A 38 1.43 6.05 -7.72
N GLU A 39 1.24 4.81 -8.14
CA GLU A 39 1.79 4.27 -9.37
C GLU A 39 1.20 4.98 -10.61
N ALA A 40 -0.11 5.25 -10.62
CA ALA A 40 -0.79 5.98 -11.70
C ALA A 40 -0.19 7.38 -11.95
N VAL A 41 0.44 7.99 -10.95
CA VAL A 41 1.14 9.29 -11.06
C VAL A 41 2.67 9.14 -11.16
N GLY A 42 3.17 7.94 -11.49
CA GLY A 42 4.59 7.66 -11.72
C GLY A 42 5.41 7.41 -10.44
N LYS A 43 4.76 7.22 -9.28
CA LYS A 43 5.43 6.92 -8.02
C LYS A 43 5.24 5.43 -7.66
N GLY A 44 5.99 4.57 -8.36
CA GLY A 44 5.94 3.11 -8.15
C GLY A 44 6.44 2.63 -6.78
N HIS A 45 7.09 3.49 -5.99
CA HIS A 45 7.47 3.19 -4.60
C HIS A 45 6.97 4.31 -3.67
N GLN A 46 6.35 3.94 -2.55
CA GLN A 46 5.86 4.85 -1.53
C GLN A 46 6.58 4.63 -0.20
N ASP A 47 6.83 5.72 0.53
CA ASP A 47 7.45 5.67 1.86
C ASP A 47 6.39 5.38 2.94
N SER A 48 6.64 4.38 3.79
CA SER A 48 5.71 3.99 4.85
C SER A 48 5.38 5.12 5.83
N GLY A 49 6.33 6.03 6.07
CA GLY A 49 6.10 7.19 6.92
C GLY A 49 5.29 8.29 6.22
N ARG A 50 5.40 8.41 4.90
CA ARG A 50 4.50 9.24 4.10
C ARG A 50 3.08 8.69 4.15
N LEU A 51 2.90 7.39 3.90
CA LEU A 51 1.59 6.73 3.95
C LEU A 51 0.94 6.86 5.34
N SER A 52 1.73 6.72 6.41
CA SER A 52 1.25 6.93 7.79
C SER A 52 0.66 8.33 8.01
N ARG A 53 1.33 9.37 7.51
CA ARG A 53 0.86 10.76 7.64
C ARG A 53 -0.33 11.04 6.73
N GLU A 54 -0.31 10.51 5.52
CA GLU A 54 -1.42 10.66 4.58
C GLU A 54 -2.67 10.01 5.17
N LEU A 55 -2.61 8.76 5.59
CA LEU A 55 -3.74 8.02 6.16
C LEU A 55 -4.11 8.44 7.59
N ASP A 56 -3.35 9.35 8.20
CA ASP A 56 -3.48 9.75 9.61
C ASP A 56 -3.50 8.54 10.56
N MET A 57 -2.56 7.62 10.32
CA MET A 57 -2.43 6.36 11.04
C MET A 57 -1.05 6.19 11.68
N SER A 58 -1.00 5.37 12.73
CA SER A 58 0.27 5.03 13.35
C SER A 58 1.16 4.23 12.39
N HIS A 59 2.48 4.48 12.45
CA HIS A 59 3.46 3.74 11.66
C HIS A 59 3.42 2.23 11.94
N ALA A 60 3.06 1.82 13.16
CA ALA A 60 2.96 0.41 13.52
C ALA A 60 1.84 -0.30 12.74
N LEU A 61 0.69 0.37 12.56
CA LEU A 61 -0.43 -0.18 11.78
C LEU A 61 -0.07 -0.29 10.30
N VAL A 62 0.50 0.77 9.72
CA VAL A 62 0.94 0.75 8.31
C VAL A 62 1.99 -0.34 8.08
N ARG A 63 2.95 -0.50 9.00
CA ARG A 63 3.96 -1.57 8.90
C ARG A 63 3.36 -2.97 9.04
N ARG A 64 2.38 -3.15 9.93
CA ARG A 64 1.68 -4.42 10.09
C ARG A 64 0.92 -4.78 8.81
N ALA A 65 0.15 -3.84 8.27
CA ALA A 65 -0.58 -4.03 7.02
C ALA A 65 0.38 -4.32 5.85
N ALA A 66 1.48 -3.57 5.75
CA ALA A 66 2.51 -3.81 4.73
C ALA A 66 3.13 -5.21 4.84
N SER A 67 3.44 -5.66 6.06
CA SER A 67 3.99 -7.00 6.30
C SER A 67 3.00 -8.11 5.97
N SER A 68 1.71 -7.89 6.23
CA SER A 68 0.66 -8.84 5.88
C SER A 68 0.46 -8.92 4.36
N LEU A 69 0.41 -7.77 3.67
CA LEU A 69 0.33 -7.70 2.22
C LEU A 69 1.55 -8.30 1.51
N GLU A 70 2.74 -8.14 2.09
CA GLU A 70 3.96 -8.80 1.61
C GLU A 70 3.87 -10.32 1.76
N ALA A 71 3.38 -10.82 2.90
CA ALA A 71 3.16 -12.25 3.11
C ALA A 71 2.12 -12.83 2.12
N GLN A 72 1.17 -12.00 1.65
CA GLN A 72 0.20 -12.35 0.62
C GLN A 72 0.73 -12.17 -0.82
N GLY A 73 1.96 -11.68 -0.99
CA GLY A 73 2.57 -11.47 -2.31
C GLY A 73 1.96 -10.31 -3.11
N LEU A 74 1.32 -9.35 -2.43
CA LEU A 74 0.66 -8.20 -3.07
C LEU A 74 1.54 -6.94 -3.07
N VAL A 75 2.46 -6.82 -2.13
CA VAL A 75 3.36 -5.67 -1.96
C VAL A 75 4.78 -6.16 -1.72
N GLU A 76 5.76 -5.52 -2.34
CA GLU A 76 7.18 -5.69 -1.99
C GLU A 76 7.57 -4.60 -0.98
N THR A 77 8.25 -4.99 0.10
CA THR A 77 8.85 -4.04 1.03
C THR A 77 10.37 -4.03 0.95
N ALA A 78 10.96 -2.84 0.97
CA ALA A 78 12.41 -2.67 1.00
C ALA A 78 12.83 -1.68 2.10
N SER A 79 13.92 -2.01 2.80
CA SER A 79 14.51 -1.09 3.77
C SER A 79 15.02 0.17 3.07
N ARG A 80 14.66 1.34 3.61
CA ARG A 80 15.21 2.61 3.11
C ARG A 80 16.68 2.72 3.52
N ARG A 81 17.61 2.72 2.55
CA ARG A 81 19.02 3.02 2.84
C ARG A 81 19.15 4.48 3.26
N GLY A 82 19.28 4.72 4.57
CA GLY A 82 19.56 6.05 5.14
C GLY A 82 18.67 6.40 6.34
N ALA A 83 19.28 6.47 7.52
CA ALA A 83 18.94 7.06 8.83
C ALA A 83 17.49 7.05 9.39
N GLY A 84 16.47 6.64 8.64
CA GLY A 84 15.08 6.62 9.07
C GLY A 84 14.50 5.20 9.09
N PRO A 85 13.58 4.87 10.02
CA PRO A 85 12.92 3.57 10.10
C PRO A 85 11.85 3.33 9.01
N GLY A 86 11.88 4.13 7.93
CA GLY A 86 10.91 4.05 6.84
C GLY A 86 11.17 2.85 5.93
N LEU A 87 10.08 2.27 5.41
CA LEU A 87 10.12 1.22 4.38
C LEU A 87 9.65 1.81 3.06
N TRP A 88 10.24 1.35 1.96
CA TRP A 88 9.65 1.51 0.64
C TRP A 88 8.65 0.39 0.41
N LEU A 89 7.48 0.75 -0.11
CA LEU A 89 6.40 -0.17 -0.49
C LEU A 89 6.12 0.00 -1.98
N ALA A 90 5.98 -1.10 -2.70
CA ALA A 90 5.59 -1.12 -4.12
C ALA A 90 4.58 -2.24 -4.36
N LEU A 91 3.63 -2.04 -5.28
CA LEU A 91 2.72 -3.11 -5.71
C LEU A 91 3.50 -4.19 -6.47
N ILE A 92 3.17 -5.44 -6.20
CA ILE A 92 3.64 -6.57 -7.01
C ILE A 92 2.64 -6.73 -8.15
N HIS A 93 3.06 -6.41 -9.37
CA HIS A 93 2.31 -6.81 -10.55
C HIS A 93 2.68 -8.26 -10.88
N GLU A 94 1.68 -9.08 -11.22
CA GLU A 94 1.84 -10.48 -11.66
C GLU A 94 2.74 -10.64 -12.91
N ASN A 95 3.36 -9.57 -13.40
CA ASN A 95 4.22 -9.54 -14.59
C ASN A 95 5.68 -9.14 -14.31
N ALA A 96 6.15 -9.21 -13.07
CA ALA A 96 7.58 -9.21 -12.79
C ALA A 96 8.10 -10.65 -12.86
N ALA A 97 8.53 -11.09 -14.05
CA ALA A 97 9.33 -12.29 -14.21
C ALA A 97 10.46 -12.31 -13.16
N PRO A 98 10.85 -13.50 -12.64
CA PRO A 98 11.97 -13.60 -11.71
C PRO A 98 13.21 -12.99 -12.38
N ARG A 99 13.79 -11.95 -11.76
CA ARG A 99 15.10 -11.44 -12.20
C ARG A 99 16.11 -12.59 -12.06
N PRO A 100 16.89 -12.89 -13.12
CA PRO A 100 17.88 -13.96 -13.12
C PRO A 100 19.03 -13.71 -12.15
#